data_AF-A0A936PYI1-F1
#
_entry.id   AF-A0A936PYI1-F1
#
_cell.length_a   1.000
_cell.length_b   1.000
_cell.length_c   1.000
_cell.angle_alpha   90.00
_cell.angle_beta   90.00
_cell.angle_gamma   90.00
#
_symmetry.space_group_name_H-M   'P 1'
#
loop_
_entity.id
_entity.type
_entity.pdbx_description
1 polymer ?
#
loop_
_entity_poly.entity_id
_entity_poly.type
_entity_poly.pdbx_seq_one_letter_code
_entity_poly.pdbx_strand_id
1 'polypeptide(L)'
;MPSKSMKSMKSLVALTAPFGLTALMLAARLVVPVAHAESSSAGEEFLSNAEAAPPNIIFVVDLSTDMTQDCGEADDDILDTASPTPLGKTCLEVTLDAIEQLSQHYEWAYYGVVGTTADANDNEYYPIAPLGSSQAEIAAALNLVVSSGSSVRNMGESLSAVIDYVERADASDSCKSYARTSLVSGKDFCNVPLTYACQETHVISIAISHPSEDKNANNATASSGLANDVMCDSTGIVSTPPDEDCTYDNVVHYAYNNDARSDLSDTQNIITHTIAIKVGGSSVAESLYGNSVDQISNEGVYTVANSGDEVLGKIMTIMGYIRAGFYSRSSPVVSADGEYVIYSFYEISGDNPSLRATSAPTVWV
;
A
#
# COMPACT_ATOMS: atom_id res chain seq x y z
N MET A 1 -63.98 -32.66 -6.73
CA MET A 1 -64.70 -33.34 -7.84
C MET A 1 -64.98 -32.31 -8.92
N PRO A 2 -64.81 -32.59 -10.23
CA PRO A 2 -64.16 -33.74 -10.90
C PRO A 2 -62.77 -33.36 -11.43
N SER A 3 -61.73 -34.20 -11.37
CA SER A 3 -61.47 -35.48 -12.05
C SER A 3 -60.49 -35.27 -13.21
N LYS A 4 -59.29 -35.88 -13.12
CA LYS A 4 -58.87 -37.11 -13.85
C LYS A 4 -58.05 -36.72 -15.09
N SER A 5 -57.02 -37.41 -15.54
CA SER A 5 -56.48 -38.75 -15.27
C SER A 5 -55.11 -38.75 -15.98
N MET A 6 -54.02 -39.14 -15.31
CA MET A 6 -53.36 -40.46 -15.49
C MET A 6 -53.39 -41.02 -16.92
N LYS A 7 -52.20 -41.37 -17.43
CA LYS A 7 -51.80 -42.68 -18.01
C LYS A 7 -50.65 -42.46 -19.02
N SER A 8 -49.64 -43.30 -19.20
CA SER A 8 -49.32 -44.63 -18.67
C SER A 8 -48.15 -45.19 -19.49
N MET A 9 -47.32 -46.03 -18.85
CA MET A 9 -46.76 -47.28 -19.40
C MET A 9 -45.74 -47.16 -20.54
N LYS A 10 -44.52 -47.69 -20.45
CA LYS A 10 -44.07 -49.12 -20.43
C LYS A 10 -42.93 -49.13 -21.47
N SER A 11 -41.93 -50.01 -21.50
CA SER A 11 -41.49 -51.19 -20.76
C SER A 11 -40.22 -51.66 -21.48
N LEU A 12 -39.33 -52.33 -20.75
CA LEU A 12 -38.44 -53.43 -21.16
C LEU A 12 -37.95 -53.49 -22.61
N VAL A 13 -36.64 -53.67 -22.80
CA VAL A 13 -36.05 -55.00 -23.11
C VAL A 13 -34.59 -55.01 -22.63
N ALA A 14 -34.29 -55.96 -21.75
CA ALA A 14 -32.93 -56.48 -21.56
C ALA A 14 -32.76 -57.66 -22.52
N LEU A 15 -31.62 -57.78 -23.22
CA LEU A 15 -31.00 -59.07 -23.51
C LEU A 15 -29.58 -58.95 -24.09
N THR A 16 -28.68 -59.76 -23.50
CA THR A 16 -27.56 -60.50 -24.12
C THR A 16 -26.33 -59.77 -24.67
N ALA A 17 -25.23 -59.90 -23.92
CA ALA A 17 -23.87 -60.08 -24.43
C ALA A 17 -23.80 -61.38 -25.30
N PRO A 18 -22.78 -61.62 -26.18
CA PRO A 18 -21.38 -61.70 -25.71
C PRO A 18 -20.25 -61.44 -26.75
N PHE A 19 -19.02 -61.47 -26.23
CA PHE A 19 -17.71 -61.72 -26.89
C PHE A 19 -17.25 -60.80 -28.04
N GLY A 20 -16.19 -60.04 -27.74
CA GLY A 20 -15.37 -59.36 -28.74
C GLY A 20 -14.09 -58.85 -28.12
N LEU A 21 -13.13 -59.77 -27.92
CA LEU A 21 -11.79 -59.51 -27.44
C LEU A 21 -10.98 -58.79 -28.55
N THR A 22 -10.76 -57.49 -28.40
CA THR A 22 -9.75 -56.76 -29.19
C THR A 22 -8.98 -55.81 -28.30
N ALA A 23 -7.75 -56.24 -27.97
CA ALA A 23 -6.73 -55.43 -27.36
C ALA A 23 -6.44 -54.21 -28.26
N LEU A 24 -6.74 -53.02 -27.75
CA LEU A 24 -6.20 -51.76 -28.28
C LEU A 24 -5.39 -51.12 -27.15
N MET A 25 -4.07 -51.18 -27.27
CA MET A 25 -3.15 -50.43 -26.43
C MET A 25 -3.41 -48.93 -26.63
N LEU A 26 -4.01 -48.28 -25.63
CA LEU A 26 -4.05 -46.82 -25.56
C LEU A 26 -2.92 -46.37 -24.63
N ALA A 27 -1.83 -45.92 -25.23
CA ALA A 27 -0.75 -45.25 -24.53
C ALA A 27 -1.30 -43.94 -23.92
N ALA A 28 -1.37 -43.88 -22.59
CA ALA A 28 -1.60 -42.65 -21.86
C ALA A 28 -0.38 -41.73 -22.06
N ARG A 29 -0.46 -40.84 -23.05
CA ARG A 29 0.41 -39.66 -23.10
C ARG A 29 -0.06 -38.71 -22.00
N LEU A 30 0.79 -38.53 -20.99
CA LEU A 30 0.78 -37.36 -20.14
C LEU A 30 0.87 -36.11 -21.03
N VAL A 31 -0.26 -35.42 -21.22
CA VAL A 31 -0.26 -34.06 -21.76
C VAL A 31 0.13 -33.16 -20.58
N VAL A 32 1.43 -32.90 -20.48
CA VAL A 32 1.96 -31.77 -19.71
C VAL A 32 1.37 -30.51 -20.35
N PRO A 33 0.79 -29.56 -19.59
CA PRO A 33 0.43 -28.26 -20.16
C PRO A 33 1.71 -27.63 -20.73
N VAL A 34 1.70 -27.33 -22.02
CA VAL A 34 2.72 -26.51 -22.65
C VAL A 34 2.56 -25.12 -22.07
N ALA A 35 3.34 -24.81 -21.03
CA ALA A 35 3.64 -23.44 -20.70
C ALA A 35 4.10 -22.76 -22.00
N HIS A 36 3.35 -21.75 -22.43
CA HIS A 36 3.85 -20.84 -23.43
C HIS A 36 5.02 -20.12 -22.78
N ALA A 37 6.23 -20.63 -23.02
CA ALA A 37 7.41 -19.81 -22.93
C ALA A 37 7.28 -18.80 -24.06
N GLU A 38 6.85 -17.58 -23.73
CA GLU A 38 7.09 -16.45 -24.60
C GLU A 38 8.61 -16.37 -24.78
N SER A 39 9.03 -16.67 -26.00
CA SER A 39 10.40 -16.54 -26.46
C SER A 39 10.76 -15.05 -26.40
N SER A 40 11.38 -14.62 -25.32
CA SER A 40 12.20 -13.40 -25.36
C SER A 40 13.25 -13.60 -26.46
N SER A 41 13.13 -12.79 -27.52
CA SER A 41 14.10 -12.78 -28.61
C SER A 41 15.45 -12.35 -28.05
N ALA A 42 16.38 -13.29 -28.03
CA ALA A 42 17.79 -13.05 -27.81
C ALA A 42 18.26 -11.84 -28.63
N GLY A 43 18.81 -10.83 -27.94
CA GLY A 43 19.58 -9.79 -28.59
C GLY A 43 19.31 -8.36 -28.16
N GLU A 44 19.10 -8.07 -26.87
CA GLU A 44 19.67 -6.86 -26.24
C GLU A 44 20.12 -7.25 -24.83
N GLU A 45 21.38 -6.96 -24.54
CA GLU A 45 22.02 -7.13 -23.25
C GLU A 45 21.34 -6.15 -22.28
N PHE A 46 20.33 -6.60 -21.52
CA PHE A 46 19.77 -5.83 -20.41
C PHE A 46 20.78 -5.83 -19.25
N LEU A 47 21.90 -5.15 -19.43
CA LEU A 47 22.37 -4.29 -18.34
C LEU A 47 21.17 -3.38 -18.09
N SER A 48 20.52 -3.52 -16.93
CA SER A 48 19.53 -2.54 -16.52
C SER A 48 20.25 -1.20 -16.45
N ASN A 49 20.08 -0.40 -17.49
CA ASN A 49 20.44 1.01 -17.51
C ASN A 49 19.42 1.82 -16.71
N ALA A 50 18.47 1.17 -16.01
CA ALA A 50 17.51 1.86 -15.17
C ALA A 50 18.30 2.63 -14.12
N GLU A 51 18.36 3.93 -14.31
CA GLU A 51 18.73 4.87 -13.28
C GLU A 51 17.79 4.57 -12.11
N ALA A 52 18.30 3.97 -11.04
CA ALA A 52 17.51 3.66 -9.87
C ALA A 52 17.61 4.86 -8.93
N ALA A 53 16.53 5.65 -8.83
CA ALA A 53 16.40 6.67 -7.81
C ALA A 53 15.84 6.05 -6.52
N PRO A 54 16.32 6.45 -5.33
CA PRO A 54 15.66 6.08 -4.08
C PRO A 54 14.18 6.54 -4.10
N PRO A 55 13.21 5.69 -3.73
CA PRO A 55 11.82 6.10 -3.72
C PRO A 55 11.53 7.13 -2.62
N ASN A 56 10.43 7.83 -2.80
CA ASN A 56 9.84 8.69 -1.78
C ASN A 56 8.85 7.90 -0.93
N ILE A 57 8.92 8.06 0.39
CA ILE A 57 7.99 7.43 1.33
C ILE A 57 7.47 8.53 2.27
N ILE A 58 6.19 8.85 2.14
CA ILE A 58 5.51 9.86 2.96
C ILE A 58 4.58 9.16 3.94
N PHE A 59 4.81 9.36 5.24
CA PHE A 59 3.87 8.92 6.27
C PHE A 59 2.77 9.97 6.45
N VAL A 60 1.52 9.56 6.36
CA VAL A 60 0.34 10.37 6.72
C VAL A 60 -0.22 9.81 8.02
N VAL A 61 -0.04 10.54 9.12
CA VAL A 61 -0.36 10.06 10.47
C VAL A 61 -1.64 10.71 10.97
N ASP A 62 -2.59 9.92 11.43
CA ASP A 62 -3.72 10.45 12.18
C ASP A 62 -3.26 11.09 13.50
N LEU A 63 -3.59 12.37 13.69
CA LEU A 63 -3.33 13.14 14.91
C LEU A 63 -4.60 13.34 15.76
N SER A 64 -5.70 12.66 15.44
CA SER A 64 -6.96 12.76 16.18
C SER A 64 -6.81 12.35 17.65
N THR A 65 -7.77 12.77 18.49
CA THR A 65 -7.84 12.36 19.88
C THR A 65 -7.99 10.85 20.05
N ASP A 66 -8.49 10.14 19.05
CA ASP A 66 -8.61 8.67 19.13
C ASP A 66 -7.24 7.98 19.09
N MET A 67 -6.23 8.63 18.52
CA MET A 67 -4.85 8.15 18.58
C MET A 67 -4.22 8.33 19.97
N THR A 68 -4.89 9.02 20.90
CA THR A 68 -4.48 9.09 22.32
C THR A 68 -4.97 7.90 23.15
N GLN A 69 -5.77 7.02 22.56
CA GLN A 69 -6.20 5.79 23.23
C GLN A 69 -5.02 4.84 23.42
N ASP A 70 -5.14 3.96 24.43
CA ASP A 70 -4.13 2.94 24.70
C ASP A 70 -3.99 1.99 23.50
N CYS A 71 -2.76 1.88 23.00
CA CYS A 71 -2.42 1.04 21.86
C CYS A 71 -2.22 -0.43 22.26
N GLY A 72 -2.71 -0.85 23.44
CA GLY A 72 -2.73 -2.23 23.86
C GLY A 72 -3.54 -3.14 22.92
N GLU A 73 -3.64 -4.42 23.28
CA GLU A 73 -4.42 -5.39 22.51
C GLU A 73 -5.86 -4.90 22.26
N ALA A 74 -6.41 -5.25 21.09
CA ALA A 74 -7.84 -5.12 20.84
C ALA A 74 -8.58 -5.99 21.87
N ASP A 75 -9.65 -5.44 22.44
CA ASP A 75 -10.39 -5.98 23.59
C ASP A 75 -11.24 -7.19 23.13
N ASP A 76 -10.58 -8.27 22.70
CA ASP A 76 -11.20 -9.43 22.07
C ASP A 76 -11.27 -10.63 23.03
N ASP A 77 -10.42 -10.68 24.05
CA ASP A 77 -10.39 -11.78 25.01
C ASP A 77 -9.91 -11.33 26.41
N ILE A 78 -10.83 -11.34 27.38
CA ILE A 78 -10.60 -10.98 28.80
C ILE A 78 -9.64 -11.97 29.51
N LEU A 79 -9.06 -12.93 28.81
CA LEU A 79 -8.34 -14.07 29.39
C LEU A 79 -6.89 -14.28 28.94
N ASP A 80 -6.33 -13.46 28.05
CA ASP A 80 -4.90 -13.58 27.73
C ASP A 80 -4.04 -12.59 28.55
N THR A 81 -3.39 -13.12 29.59
CA THR A 81 -2.43 -12.38 30.44
C THR A 81 -1.00 -12.41 29.91
N ALA A 82 -0.79 -12.72 28.63
CA ALA A 82 0.55 -12.98 28.09
C ALA A 82 0.86 -12.28 26.77
N SER A 83 0.74 -10.95 26.74
CA SER A 83 1.54 -10.15 25.80
C SER A 83 1.99 -8.84 26.45
N PRO A 84 3.29 -8.53 26.49
CA PRO A 84 3.79 -7.28 27.05
C PRO A 84 3.67 -6.19 25.99
N THR A 85 2.44 -5.79 25.65
CA THR A 85 2.26 -4.45 25.06
C THR A 85 2.91 -3.43 26.00
N PRO A 86 3.56 -2.38 25.49
CA PRO A 86 4.07 -1.30 26.33
C PRO A 86 2.89 -0.67 27.07
N LEU A 87 2.59 -1.18 28.26
CA LEU A 87 1.47 -0.73 29.07
C LEU A 87 1.52 0.79 29.20
N GLY A 88 0.49 1.47 28.70
CA GLY A 88 0.31 2.91 28.85
C GLY A 88 0.91 3.79 27.76
N LYS A 89 1.25 3.25 26.57
CA LYS A 89 1.55 4.08 25.39
C LYS A 89 0.32 4.27 24.51
N THR A 90 0.13 5.48 24.03
CA THR A 90 -0.93 5.83 23.08
C THR A 90 -0.63 5.32 21.67
N CYS A 91 -1.67 5.15 20.84
CA CYS A 91 -1.51 4.76 19.43
C CYS A 91 -0.61 5.73 18.66
N LEU A 92 -0.70 7.03 18.98
CA LEU A 92 0.16 8.06 18.41
C LEU A 92 1.62 7.83 18.79
N GLU A 93 1.93 7.67 20.08
CA GLU A 93 3.30 7.45 20.55
C GLU A 93 3.94 6.21 19.91
N VAL A 94 3.19 5.11 19.83
CA VAL A 94 3.68 3.89 19.18
C VAL A 94 3.93 4.10 17.68
N THR A 95 3.05 4.83 17.00
CA THR A 95 3.20 5.14 15.57
C THR A 95 4.42 6.01 15.31
N LEU A 96 4.62 7.06 16.10
CA LEU A 96 5.77 7.96 15.98
C LEU A 96 7.08 7.21 16.29
N ASP A 97 7.11 6.39 17.34
CA ASP A 97 8.26 5.54 17.68
C ASP A 97 8.60 4.55 16.55
N ALA A 98 7.59 4.01 15.87
CA ALA A 98 7.79 3.09 14.75
C ALA A 98 8.39 3.79 13.52
N ILE A 99 7.91 5.01 13.20
CA ILE A 99 8.46 5.84 12.12
C ILE A 99 9.91 6.23 12.44
N GLU A 100 10.20 6.64 13.68
CA GLU A 100 11.56 6.98 14.11
C GLU A 100 12.51 5.79 13.95
N GLN A 101 12.16 4.62 14.50
CA GLN A 101 12.96 3.40 14.40
C GLN A 101 13.21 3.00 12.93
N LEU A 102 12.18 3.12 12.09
CA LEU A 102 12.31 2.82 10.68
C LEU A 102 13.29 3.77 9.98
N SER A 103 13.14 5.08 10.19
CA SER A 103 14.02 6.08 9.60
C SER A 103 15.48 5.93 10.04
N GLN A 104 15.73 5.34 11.22
CA GLN A 104 17.06 5.02 11.72
C GLN A 104 17.71 3.81 11.05
N HIS A 105 16.91 2.82 10.65
CA HIS A 105 17.44 1.55 10.15
C HIS A 105 17.49 1.45 8.63
N TYR A 106 16.74 2.29 7.92
CA TYR A 106 16.52 2.14 6.47
C TYR A 106 16.84 3.40 5.67
N GLU A 107 18.11 3.71 5.42
CA GLU A 107 18.50 4.93 4.67
C GLU A 107 18.42 4.79 3.12
N TRP A 108 17.64 3.86 2.60
CA TRP A 108 17.57 3.57 1.14
C TRP A 108 16.46 4.32 0.41
N ALA A 109 15.64 5.10 1.12
CA ALA A 109 14.52 5.88 0.60
C ALA A 109 14.54 7.30 1.21
N TYR A 110 13.83 8.23 0.57
CA TYR A 110 13.59 9.57 1.12
C TYR A 110 12.31 9.56 1.94
N TYR A 111 12.40 9.96 3.21
CA TYR A 111 11.25 9.97 4.12
C TYR A 111 10.68 11.37 4.32
N GLY A 112 9.37 11.45 4.36
CA GLY A 112 8.58 12.60 4.79
C GLY A 112 7.51 12.17 5.77
N VAL A 113 7.04 13.08 6.62
CA VAL A 113 5.97 12.86 7.58
C VAL A 113 5.04 14.04 7.58
N VAL A 114 3.75 13.78 7.49
CA VAL A 114 2.66 14.75 7.66
C VAL A 114 1.61 14.16 8.59
N GLY A 115 0.75 15.00 9.15
CA GLY A 115 -0.38 14.56 9.97
C GLY A 115 -1.73 15.09 9.50
N THR A 116 -2.82 14.56 10.05
CA THR A 116 -4.15 15.16 9.93
C THR A 116 -4.24 16.46 10.72
N THR A 117 -5.17 17.33 10.35
CA THR A 117 -5.36 18.62 11.03
C THR A 117 -6.54 18.58 12.01
N ALA A 118 -6.67 19.61 12.84
CA ALA A 118 -7.67 19.65 13.91
C ALA A 118 -9.05 20.14 13.44
N ASP A 119 -9.13 20.75 12.26
CA ASP A 119 -10.29 21.51 11.79
C ASP A 119 -11.01 20.76 10.65
N ALA A 120 -12.30 20.51 10.88
CA ALA A 120 -13.23 19.85 9.96
C ALA A 120 -13.48 20.60 8.64
N ASN A 121 -12.94 21.81 8.48
CA ASN A 121 -13.05 22.63 7.26
C ASN A 121 -11.70 22.84 6.57
N ASP A 122 -10.63 22.30 7.15
CA ASP A 122 -9.28 22.45 6.63
C ASP A 122 -9.02 21.37 5.58
N ASN A 123 -8.42 21.80 4.47
CA ASN A 123 -8.10 20.95 3.32
C ASN A 123 -6.59 20.74 3.15
N GLU A 124 -5.84 20.97 4.23
CA GLU A 124 -4.39 20.93 4.29
C GLU A 124 -3.94 19.74 5.15
N TYR A 125 -2.64 19.41 5.09
CA TYR A 125 -2.01 18.50 6.05
C TYR A 125 -1.27 19.29 7.14
N TYR A 126 -1.04 18.66 8.29
CA TYR A 126 -0.15 19.17 9.33
C TYR A 126 1.33 18.89 8.97
N PRO A 127 2.17 19.92 8.73
CA PRO A 127 3.53 19.71 8.22
C PRO A 127 4.51 19.31 9.34
N ILE A 128 4.93 18.04 9.37
CA ILE A 128 5.87 17.51 10.38
C ILE A 128 7.31 17.58 9.85
N ALA A 129 7.65 16.75 8.86
CA ALA A 129 8.98 16.67 8.28
C ALA A 129 8.91 16.53 6.75
N PRO A 130 9.52 17.43 5.96
CA PRO A 130 9.49 17.33 4.51
C PRO A 130 10.31 16.14 4.00
N LEU A 131 10.02 15.70 2.77
CA LEU A 131 10.78 14.65 2.09
C LEU A 131 12.28 15.01 2.04
N GLY A 132 13.13 14.02 2.32
CA GLY A 132 14.59 14.18 2.35
C GLY A 132 15.12 14.78 3.66
N SER A 133 14.28 14.88 4.69
CA SER A 133 14.75 15.08 6.07
C SER A 133 15.61 13.90 6.52
N SER A 134 16.71 14.18 7.22
CA SER A 134 17.55 13.15 7.85
C SER A 134 16.85 12.52 9.05
N GLN A 135 17.31 11.34 9.48
CA GLN A 135 16.72 10.68 10.65
C GLN A 135 16.72 11.57 11.89
N ALA A 136 17.82 12.29 12.16
CA ALA A 136 17.89 13.16 13.33
C ALA A 136 16.89 14.32 13.27
N GLU A 137 16.60 14.84 12.06
CA GLU A 137 15.59 15.87 11.85
C GLU A 137 14.18 15.32 12.00
N ILE A 138 13.91 14.12 11.47
CA ILE A 138 12.63 13.43 11.64
C ILE A 138 12.38 13.16 13.12
N ALA A 139 13.33 12.52 13.82
CA ALA A 139 13.22 12.25 15.25
C ALA A 139 12.98 13.53 16.07
N ALA A 140 13.69 14.62 15.78
CA ALA A 140 13.48 15.90 16.45
C ALA A 140 12.07 16.47 16.17
N ALA A 141 11.56 16.34 14.96
CA ALA A 141 10.22 16.78 14.59
C ALA A 141 9.13 15.93 15.25
N LEU A 142 9.27 14.59 15.24
CA LEU A 142 8.31 13.66 15.84
C LEU A 142 8.16 13.89 17.35
N ASN A 143 9.23 14.26 18.06
CA ASN A 143 9.20 14.61 19.48
C ASN A 143 8.35 15.87 19.80
N LEU A 144 8.00 16.67 18.80
CA LEU A 144 7.14 17.85 18.94
C LEU A 144 5.68 17.56 18.56
N VAL A 145 5.41 16.40 17.97
CA VAL A 145 4.07 16.00 17.53
C VAL A 145 3.24 15.63 18.75
N VAL A 146 2.04 16.19 18.80
CA VAL A 146 1.01 15.88 19.79
C VAL A 146 -0.32 15.68 19.08
N SER A 147 -1.28 15.03 19.72
CA SER A 147 -2.64 14.95 19.17
C SER A 147 -3.20 16.36 18.96
N SER A 148 -3.99 16.53 17.90
CA SER A 148 -4.65 17.76 17.51
C SER A 148 -5.63 18.30 18.57
N GLY A 149 -6.02 17.47 19.54
CA GLY A 149 -7.04 17.79 20.55
C GLY A 149 -8.46 17.76 19.99
N SER A 150 -8.63 17.28 18.75
CA SER A 150 -9.88 17.15 18.02
C SER A 150 -10.10 15.70 17.60
N SER A 151 -11.36 15.29 17.42
CA SER A 151 -11.71 13.98 16.85
C SER A 151 -11.69 13.96 15.32
N VAL A 152 -11.39 15.09 14.67
CA VAL A 152 -11.29 15.21 13.21
C VAL A 152 -10.20 14.27 12.68
N ARG A 153 -10.53 13.55 11.60
CA ARG A 153 -9.67 12.62 10.87
C ARG A 153 -9.84 12.89 9.39
N ASN A 154 -9.27 14.00 8.93
CA ASN A 154 -9.39 14.52 7.58
C ASN A 154 -8.32 13.89 6.65
N MET A 155 -8.37 12.56 6.52
CA MET A 155 -7.33 11.76 5.86
C MET A 155 -7.32 11.98 4.34
N GLY A 156 -8.49 12.08 3.71
CA GLY A 156 -8.64 12.41 2.30
C GLY A 156 -8.12 13.82 2.00
N GLU A 157 -8.40 14.82 2.86
CA GLU A 157 -7.80 16.15 2.74
C GLU A 157 -6.28 16.13 2.85
N SER A 158 -5.78 15.47 3.89
CA SER A 158 -4.34 15.40 4.15
C SER A 158 -3.61 14.72 2.99
N LEU A 159 -4.17 13.62 2.47
CA LEU A 159 -3.64 12.94 1.30
C LEU A 159 -3.75 13.80 0.03
N SER A 160 -4.87 14.49 -0.17
CA SER A 160 -5.05 15.42 -1.29
C SER A 160 -4.01 16.54 -1.28
N ALA A 161 -3.69 17.08 -0.11
CA ALA A 161 -2.65 18.09 0.05
C ALA A 161 -1.24 17.51 -0.14
N VAL A 162 -1.01 16.23 0.19
CA VAL A 162 0.23 15.52 -0.16
C VAL A 162 0.38 15.36 -1.67
N ILE A 163 -0.71 15.06 -2.40
CA ILE A 163 -0.69 15.01 -3.87
C ILE A 163 -0.29 16.38 -4.43
N ASP A 164 -0.92 17.47 -3.97
CA ASP A 164 -0.53 18.85 -4.34
C ASP A 164 0.97 19.13 -4.10
N TYR A 165 1.56 18.56 -3.03
CA TYR A 165 2.99 18.68 -2.75
C TYR A 165 3.84 17.89 -3.74
N VAL A 166 3.47 16.65 -4.04
CA VAL A 166 4.18 15.76 -4.97
C VAL A 166 4.12 16.25 -6.42
N GLU A 167 3.01 16.89 -6.81
CA GLU A 167 2.78 17.45 -8.15
C GLU A 167 3.66 18.66 -8.50
N ARG A 168 4.39 19.20 -7.52
CA ARG A 168 5.24 20.38 -7.74
C ARG A 168 6.40 20.08 -8.66
N ALA A 169 6.58 20.92 -9.68
CA ALA A 169 7.64 20.78 -10.67
C ALA A 169 8.81 21.74 -10.44
N ASP A 170 8.56 22.89 -9.81
CA ASP A 170 9.59 23.89 -9.53
C ASP A 170 9.49 24.46 -8.10
N ALA A 171 10.63 24.82 -7.52
CA ALA A 171 10.70 25.62 -6.30
C ALA A 171 10.10 27.03 -6.52
N SER A 172 10.02 27.50 -7.77
CA SER A 172 9.33 28.73 -8.15
C SER A 172 7.80 28.62 -8.18
N ASP A 173 7.25 27.39 -8.18
CA ASP A 173 5.81 27.17 -8.05
C ASP A 173 5.31 27.75 -6.73
N SER A 174 4.08 28.27 -6.75
CA SER A 174 3.50 28.95 -5.60
C SER A 174 3.37 27.97 -4.43
N CYS A 175 4.34 28.03 -3.51
CA CYS A 175 4.27 27.26 -2.28
C CYS A 175 3.11 27.76 -1.42
N LYS A 176 2.16 26.86 -1.16
CA LYS A 176 1.02 27.09 -0.27
C LYS A 176 1.53 27.52 1.11
N SER A 177 0.76 28.33 1.83
CA SER A 177 1.18 28.87 3.14
C SER A 177 1.50 27.79 4.16
N TYR A 178 0.72 26.71 4.19
CA TYR A 178 0.94 25.58 5.10
C TYR A 178 2.20 24.78 4.76
N ALA A 179 2.54 24.68 3.48
CA ALA A 179 3.75 24.01 3.03
C ALA A 179 5.04 24.82 3.29
N ARG A 180 4.93 26.09 3.71
CA ARG A 180 6.09 26.95 4.08
C ARG A 180 6.56 26.74 5.52
N THR A 181 5.86 25.91 6.28
CA THR A 181 6.25 25.57 7.64
C THR A 181 6.56 24.07 7.71
N SER A 182 7.39 23.70 8.67
CA SER A 182 7.56 22.33 9.13
C SER A 182 8.04 22.36 10.58
N LEU A 183 8.00 21.23 11.27
CA LEU A 183 8.62 21.07 12.58
C LEU A 183 10.14 20.91 12.50
N VAL A 184 10.69 20.73 11.29
CA VAL A 184 12.14 20.69 11.04
C VAL A 184 12.68 22.11 10.86
N SER A 185 13.66 22.47 11.69
CA SER A 185 14.23 23.83 11.67
C SER A 185 14.93 24.13 10.34
N GLY A 186 14.51 25.21 9.67
CA GLY A 186 15.13 25.68 8.43
C GLY A 186 14.77 24.87 7.18
N LYS A 187 13.79 23.97 7.26
CA LYS A 187 13.23 23.23 6.12
C LYS A 187 11.72 23.45 6.01
N ASP A 188 11.21 23.30 4.80
CA ASP A 188 9.80 23.41 4.48
C ASP A 188 9.42 22.39 3.39
N PHE A 189 8.13 22.33 3.05
CA PHE A 189 7.57 21.53 1.97
C PHE A 189 7.50 22.33 0.66
N CYS A 190 8.35 23.35 0.49
CA CYS A 190 8.37 24.16 -0.73
C CYS A 190 9.33 23.64 -1.80
N ASN A 191 10.20 22.70 -1.44
CA ASN A 191 11.10 22.08 -2.42
C ASN A 191 10.37 21.09 -3.31
N VAL A 192 10.91 20.88 -4.51
CA VAL A 192 10.43 19.87 -5.46
C VAL A 192 10.72 18.48 -4.89
N PRO A 193 9.70 17.64 -4.62
CA PRO A 193 9.90 16.32 -4.01
C PRO A 193 10.33 15.24 -5.01
N LEU A 194 9.97 15.40 -6.28
CA LEU A 194 10.28 14.45 -7.35
C LEU A 194 11.30 15.05 -8.33
N THR A 195 12.49 14.44 -8.41
CA THR A 195 13.56 14.94 -9.27
C THR A 195 13.79 14.08 -10.51
N TYR A 196 13.48 12.77 -10.42
CA TYR A 196 13.76 11.79 -11.47
C TYR A 196 12.48 11.08 -11.89
N ALA A 197 12.36 10.74 -13.18
CA ALA A 197 11.21 10.02 -13.72
C ALA A 197 11.09 8.57 -13.18
N CYS A 198 12.19 7.99 -12.73
CA CYS A 198 12.25 6.65 -12.14
C CYS A 198 12.01 6.65 -10.62
N GLN A 199 11.64 7.79 -10.02
CA GLN A 199 11.49 7.93 -8.57
C GLN A 199 10.05 7.65 -8.16
N GLU A 200 9.77 6.42 -7.74
CA GLU A 200 8.42 6.06 -7.26
C GLU A 200 8.07 6.78 -5.95
N THR A 201 6.79 7.10 -5.77
CA THR A 201 6.28 7.72 -4.54
C THR A 201 5.25 6.82 -3.88
N HIS A 202 5.54 6.49 -2.62
CA HIS A 202 4.66 5.72 -1.75
C HIS A 202 4.15 6.60 -0.62
N VAL A 203 2.87 6.47 -0.32
CA VAL A 203 2.25 7.06 0.87
C VAL A 203 1.85 5.95 1.81
N ILE A 204 2.20 6.06 3.09
CA ILE A 204 1.76 5.13 4.13
C ILE A 204 0.85 5.90 5.09
N SER A 205 -0.45 5.71 4.92
CA SER A 205 -1.48 6.26 5.79
C SER A 205 -1.65 5.39 7.03
N ILE A 206 -1.60 6.00 8.21
CA ILE A 206 -1.73 5.29 9.49
C ILE A 206 -2.84 5.98 10.29
N ALA A 207 -3.94 5.27 10.54
CA ALA A 207 -5.11 5.84 11.18
C ALA A 207 -5.80 4.85 12.13
N ILE A 208 -6.50 5.40 13.13
CA ILE A 208 -7.44 4.65 13.96
C ILE A 208 -8.85 4.93 13.46
N SER A 209 -9.64 3.89 13.21
CA SER A 209 -10.99 3.99 12.63
C SER A 209 -11.01 4.56 11.20
N HIS A 210 -12.21 4.90 10.71
CA HIS A 210 -12.44 5.53 9.42
C HIS A 210 -12.25 7.05 9.53
N PRO A 211 -11.98 7.75 8.41
CA PRO A 211 -11.94 9.20 8.40
C PRO A 211 -13.26 9.80 8.91
N SER A 212 -13.20 11.03 9.41
CA SER A 212 -14.37 11.73 9.92
C SER A 212 -14.15 13.22 9.81
N GLU A 213 -15.18 13.92 9.34
CA GLU A 213 -15.11 15.29 8.85
C GLU A 213 -14.14 15.41 7.64
N ASP A 214 -14.18 14.42 6.72
CA ASP A 214 -13.31 14.27 5.53
C ASP A 214 -14.04 14.72 4.23
N LYS A 215 -14.63 15.92 4.29
CA LYS A 215 -15.57 16.47 3.28
C LYS A 215 -15.01 17.59 2.42
N ASN A 216 -13.77 18.01 2.67
CA ASN A 216 -13.14 19.17 2.02
C ASN A 216 -11.94 18.79 1.16
N ALA A 217 -11.77 17.50 0.85
CA ALA A 217 -10.78 17.06 -0.10
C ALA A 217 -10.98 17.81 -1.43
N ASN A 218 -9.89 18.08 -2.15
CA ASN A 218 -9.94 18.87 -3.37
C ASN A 218 -10.94 18.25 -4.36
N ASN A 219 -11.82 19.04 -4.97
CA ASN A 219 -12.81 18.54 -5.91
C ASN A 219 -12.21 17.65 -7.02
N ALA A 220 -10.98 17.91 -7.46
CA ALA A 220 -10.31 17.07 -8.46
C ALA A 220 -10.02 15.65 -7.94
N THR A 221 -9.58 15.53 -6.69
CA THR A 221 -9.22 14.26 -6.05
C THR A 221 -10.46 13.54 -5.50
N ALA A 222 -11.39 14.28 -4.90
CA ALA A 222 -12.62 13.76 -4.29
C ALA A 222 -13.70 13.33 -5.28
N SER A 223 -13.57 13.64 -6.58
CA SER A 223 -14.56 13.26 -7.62
C SER A 223 -14.04 12.19 -8.58
N SER A 224 -12.99 11.47 -8.21
CA SER A 224 -12.41 10.42 -9.03
C SER A 224 -13.49 9.36 -9.34
N GLY A 225 -13.68 9.02 -10.62
CA GLY A 225 -14.76 8.13 -11.06
C GLY A 225 -14.54 6.67 -10.69
N LEU A 226 -14.68 6.34 -9.40
CA LEU A 226 -14.55 4.98 -8.89
C LEU A 226 -15.60 4.04 -9.48
N ALA A 227 -15.19 2.79 -9.71
CA ALA A 227 -16.11 1.73 -10.13
C ALA A 227 -17.02 1.30 -8.97
N ASN A 228 -16.45 1.22 -7.76
CA ASN A 228 -17.18 1.07 -6.52
C ASN A 228 -16.67 2.14 -5.55
N ASP A 229 -17.58 3.01 -5.13
CA ASP A 229 -17.31 4.10 -4.18
C ASP A 229 -17.94 3.73 -2.84
N VAL A 230 -17.13 3.70 -1.77
CA VAL A 230 -17.62 3.49 -0.41
C VAL A 230 -17.99 4.83 0.18
N MET A 231 -19.23 5.26 0.00
CA MET A 231 -19.71 6.52 0.58
C MET A 231 -20.08 6.34 2.06
N CYS A 232 -19.72 7.30 2.91
CA CYS A 232 -20.16 7.32 4.30
C CYS A 232 -20.39 8.72 4.86
N ASP A 233 -21.15 8.74 5.96
CA ASP A 233 -21.30 9.88 6.85
C ASP A 233 -21.05 9.43 8.31
N SER A 234 -21.21 10.36 9.25
CA SER A 234 -21.03 10.12 10.69
C SER A 234 -21.89 8.98 11.28
N THR A 235 -22.90 8.50 10.54
CA THR A 235 -23.77 7.38 10.93
C THR A 235 -23.34 6.04 10.34
N GLY A 236 -22.46 6.04 9.34
CA GLY A 236 -21.88 4.86 8.71
C GLY A 236 -22.00 4.88 7.18
N ILE A 237 -21.95 3.69 6.57
CA ILE A 237 -22.02 3.55 5.10
C ILE A 237 -23.40 4.01 4.60
N VAL A 238 -23.39 4.87 3.58
CA VAL A 238 -24.58 5.37 2.89
C VAL A 238 -24.61 4.89 1.44
N SER A 239 -25.81 4.74 0.88
CA SER A 239 -25.98 4.28 -0.51
C SER A 239 -26.17 5.41 -1.53
N THR A 240 -26.24 6.65 -1.05
CA THR A 240 -26.49 7.84 -1.88
C THR A 240 -25.68 9.01 -1.33
N PRO A 241 -25.23 9.94 -2.19
CA PRO A 241 -24.54 11.15 -1.75
C PRO A 241 -25.31 11.92 -0.67
N PRO A 242 -24.62 12.68 0.19
CA PRO A 242 -23.19 13.02 0.11
C PRO A 242 -22.25 11.94 0.69
N ASP A 243 -21.04 11.87 0.14
CA ASP A 243 -19.90 11.21 0.77
C ASP A 243 -19.14 12.26 1.58
N GLU A 244 -19.39 12.32 2.89
CA GLU A 244 -18.84 13.36 3.77
C GLU A 244 -17.62 12.89 4.54
N ASP A 245 -17.48 11.58 4.77
CA ASP A 245 -16.46 11.03 5.65
C ASP A 245 -15.60 9.94 4.98
N CYS A 246 -15.92 9.51 3.76
CA CYS A 246 -15.21 8.41 3.09
C CYS A 246 -14.53 8.79 1.77
N THR A 247 -14.26 10.08 1.54
CA THR A 247 -13.63 10.53 0.29
C THR A 247 -12.20 10.02 0.08
N TYR A 248 -11.60 9.38 1.09
CA TYR A 248 -10.25 8.81 1.04
C TYR A 248 -10.02 7.85 -0.14
N ASP A 249 -10.95 6.94 -0.46
CA ASP A 249 -10.76 5.99 -1.58
C ASP A 249 -10.77 6.70 -2.94
N ASN A 250 -11.59 7.74 -3.11
CA ASN A 250 -11.59 8.63 -4.26
C ASN A 250 -10.23 9.31 -4.41
N VAL A 251 -9.68 9.85 -3.32
CA VAL A 251 -8.37 10.51 -3.32
C VAL A 251 -7.25 9.51 -3.65
N VAL A 252 -7.26 8.31 -3.08
CA VAL A 252 -6.28 7.24 -3.37
C VAL A 252 -6.31 6.85 -4.85
N HIS A 253 -7.50 6.64 -5.41
CA HIS A 253 -7.64 6.29 -6.81
C HIS A 253 -7.19 7.42 -7.74
N TYR A 254 -7.46 8.69 -7.39
CA TYR A 254 -6.90 9.82 -8.12
C TYR A 254 -5.37 9.82 -8.06
N ALA A 255 -4.79 9.65 -6.87
CA ALA A 255 -3.33 9.66 -6.67
C ALA A 255 -2.59 8.64 -7.54
N TYR A 256 -3.22 7.47 -7.76
CA TYR A 256 -2.66 6.41 -8.57
C TYR A 256 -2.86 6.60 -10.08
N ASN A 257 -4.02 7.12 -10.50
CA ASN A 257 -4.36 7.22 -11.94
C ASN A 257 -4.02 8.57 -12.57
N ASN A 258 -3.73 9.59 -11.76
CA ASN A 258 -3.30 10.89 -12.23
C ASN A 258 -1.77 10.98 -12.20
N ASP A 259 -1.19 11.39 -13.33
CA ASP A 259 0.25 11.62 -13.42
C ASP A 259 0.64 12.85 -12.60
N ALA A 260 1.29 12.62 -11.45
CA ALA A 260 1.64 13.72 -10.57
C ALA A 260 2.65 14.69 -11.23
N ARG A 261 3.50 14.20 -12.14
CA ARG A 261 4.56 15.00 -12.77
C ARG A 261 4.66 14.70 -14.25
N SER A 262 3.65 15.18 -14.97
CA SER A 262 3.56 15.10 -16.44
C SER A 262 4.72 15.77 -17.21
N ASP A 263 5.58 16.53 -16.53
CA ASP A 263 6.82 17.08 -17.10
C ASP A 263 7.99 16.07 -17.12
N LEU A 264 7.89 14.98 -16.35
CA LEU A 264 8.84 13.86 -16.37
C LEU A 264 8.49 12.87 -17.48
N SER A 265 9.46 12.05 -17.89
CA SER A 265 9.30 11.16 -19.06
C SER A 265 8.37 9.98 -18.82
N ASP A 266 8.24 9.56 -17.57
CA ASP A 266 7.40 8.43 -17.14
C ASP A 266 6.25 8.94 -16.28
N THR A 267 5.17 8.18 -16.20
CA THR A 267 4.01 8.51 -15.37
C THR A 267 4.36 8.36 -13.89
N GLN A 268 4.22 9.44 -13.13
CA GLN A 268 4.50 9.44 -11.69
C GLN A 268 3.24 9.13 -10.89
N ASN A 269 2.91 7.84 -10.81
CA ASN A 269 1.81 7.37 -9.97
C ASN A 269 2.19 7.41 -8.49
N ILE A 270 1.24 7.75 -7.63
CA ILE A 270 1.41 7.68 -6.18
C ILE A 270 0.71 6.43 -5.67
N ILE A 271 1.48 5.52 -5.05
CA ILE A 271 0.95 4.28 -4.49
C ILE A 271 0.66 4.50 -3.01
N THR A 272 -0.61 4.40 -2.62
CA THR A 272 -1.01 4.55 -1.22
C THR A 272 -1.18 3.19 -0.55
N HIS A 273 -0.57 3.04 0.61
CA HIS A 273 -0.72 1.93 1.53
C HIS A 273 -1.40 2.42 2.80
N THR A 274 -2.18 1.56 3.45
CA THR A 274 -2.95 1.93 4.64
C THR A 274 -2.72 0.92 5.75
N ILE A 275 -2.35 1.43 6.92
CA ILE A 275 -2.31 0.69 8.18
C ILE A 275 -3.45 1.20 9.06
N ALA A 276 -4.44 0.36 9.27
CA ALA A 276 -5.52 0.63 10.20
C ALA A 276 -5.16 0.08 11.59
N ILE A 277 -5.36 0.88 12.63
CA ILE A 277 -5.07 0.49 14.02
C ILE A 277 -6.38 0.12 14.72
N LYS A 278 -6.45 -1.07 15.33
CA LYS A 278 -7.60 -1.55 16.14
C LYS A 278 -8.94 -1.44 15.41
N VAL A 279 -8.93 -1.71 14.11
CA VAL A 279 -10.13 -1.67 13.27
C VAL A 279 -10.75 -3.06 13.19
N GLY A 280 -12.05 -3.15 13.48
CA GLY A 280 -12.80 -4.40 13.35
C GLY A 280 -13.10 -4.73 11.88
N GLY A 281 -13.01 -6.01 11.51
CA GLY A 281 -13.18 -6.49 10.12
C GLY A 281 -14.58 -6.36 9.52
N SER A 282 -15.54 -5.72 10.20
CA SER A 282 -16.86 -5.37 9.64
C SER A 282 -17.18 -3.87 9.81
N SER A 283 -16.16 -3.06 10.03
CA SER A 283 -16.30 -1.62 10.21
C SER A 283 -16.37 -0.88 8.86
N VAL A 284 -16.75 0.39 8.92
CA VAL A 284 -16.67 1.31 7.76
C VAL A 284 -15.24 1.40 7.26
N ALA A 285 -14.27 1.52 8.19
CA ALA A 285 -12.85 1.62 7.88
C ALA A 285 -12.32 0.41 7.10
N GLU A 286 -12.72 -0.81 7.46
CA GLU A 286 -12.35 -2.02 6.72
C GLU A 286 -12.86 -1.96 5.28
N SER A 287 -14.13 -1.57 5.09
CA SER A 287 -14.74 -1.50 3.77
C SER A 287 -14.08 -0.41 2.91
N LEU A 288 -13.83 0.76 3.51
CA LEU A 288 -13.22 1.91 2.85
C LEU A 288 -11.78 1.63 2.44
N TYR A 289 -10.93 1.24 3.40
CA TYR A 289 -9.51 1.04 3.14
C TYR A 289 -9.24 -0.18 2.26
N GLY A 290 -10.02 -1.26 2.42
CA GLY A 290 -10.01 -2.39 1.50
C GLY A 290 -10.41 -1.96 0.08
N ASN A 291 -11.49 -1.18 -0.08
CA ASN A 291 -11.90 -0.68 -1.39
C ASN A 291 -10.82 0.20 -2.02
N SER A 292 -10.19 1.10 -1.26
CA SER A 292 -9.16 2.00 -1.79
C SER A 292 -8.01 1.24 -2.49
N VAL A 293 -7.59 0.09 -1.96
CA VAL A 293 -6.55 -0.76 -2.55
C VAL A 293 -7.08 -1.55 -3.76
N ASP A 294 -8.31 -2.04 -3.71
CA ASP A 294 -8.96 -2.72 -4.85
C ASP A 294 -9.10 -1.80 -6.07
N GLN A 295 -9.43 -0.52 -5.85
CA GLN A 295 -9.59 0.46 -6.92
C GLN A 295 -8.28 0.81 -7.64
N ILE A 296 -7.13 0.56 -7.00
CA ILE A 296 -5.79 0.72 -7.61
C ILE A 296 -5.18 -0.63 -8.02
N SER A 297 -6.01 -1.62 -8.34
CA SER A 297 -5.59 -2.95 -8.80
C SER A 297 -4.68 -3.71 -7.82
N ASN A 298 -4.82 -3.47 -6.52
CA ASN A 298 -4.01 -4.09 -5.47
C ASN A 298 -2.50 -3.73 -5.52
N GLU A 299 -2.15 -2.57 -6.09
CA GLU A 299 -0.77 -2.05 -6.03
C GLU A 299 -0.40 -1.55 -4.63
N GLY A 300 -1.39 -1.03 -3.89
CA GLY A 300 -1.26 -0.67 -2.48
C GLY A 300 -1.38 -1.88 -1.55
N VAL A 301 -1.08 -1.65 -0.27
CA VAL A 301 -1.24 -2.67 0.77
C VAL A 301 -2.15 -2.12 1.85
N TYR A 302 -3.24 -2.83 2.13
CA TYR A 302 -4.07 -2.60 3.30
C TYR A 302 -3.77 -3.67 4.35
N THR A 303 -3.51 -3.24 5.59
CA THR A 303 -3.36 -4.15 6.73
C THR A 303 -3.90 -3.52 8.00
N VAL A 304 -4.36 -4.38 8.90
CA VAL A 304 -4.79 -3.99 10.25
C VAL A 304 -3.71 -4.38 11.26
N ALA A 305 -3.37 -3.47 12.16
CA ALA A 305 -2.60 -3.71 13.37
C ALA A 305 -3.57 -3.82 14.56
N ASN A 306 -3.67 -5.01 15.16
CA ASN A 306 -4.60 -5.27 16.26
C ASN A 306 -4.07 -4.78 17.61
N SER A 307 -2.77 -4.50 17.68
CA SER A 307 -2.10 -3.91 18.83
C SER A 307 -0.95 -3.02 18.37
N GLY A 308 -0.46 -2.18 19.28
CA GLY A 308 0.63 -1.26 19.02
C GLY A 308 1.92 -1.94 18.60
N ASP A 309 2.23 -3.10 19.18
CA ASP A 309 3.44 -3.85 18.83
C ASP A 309 3.43 -4.35 17.38
N GLU A 310 2.24 -4.50 16.79
CA GLU A 310 2.11 -4.87 15.38
C GLU A 310 2.39 -3.70 14.43
N VAL A 311 2.24 -2.43 14.86
CA VAL A 311 2.35 -1.25 13.98
C VAL A 311 3.69 -1.23 13.25
N LEU A 312 4.80 -1.40 13.97
CA LEU A 312 6.12 -1.49 13.35
C LEU A 312 6.21 -2.67 12.38
N GLY A 313 5.67 -3.84 12.75
CA GLY A 313 5.63 -5.02 11.88
C GLY A 313 4.84 -4.79 10.59
N LYS A 314 3.74 -4.04 10.66
CA LYS A 314 2.91 -3.69 9.49
C LYS A 314 3.61 -2.69 8.58
N ILE A 315 4.25 -1.66 9.15
CA ILE A 315 5.10 -0.75 8.38
C ILE A 315 6.21 -1.55 7.69
N MET A 316 6.88 -2.44 8.41
CA MET A 316 7.95 -3.29 7.87
C MET A 316 7.49 -4.21 6.73
N THR A 317 6.25 -4.69 6.79
CA THR A 317 5.64 -5.48 5.72
C THR A 317 5.50 -4.64 4.44
N ILE A 318 4.96 -3.43 4.57
CA ILE A 318 4.83 -2.50 3.44
C ILE A 318 6.20 -2.12 2.88
N MET A 319 7.18 -1.82 3.74
CA MET A 319 8.54 -1.53 3.31
C MET A 319 9.20 -2.70 2.58
N GLY A 320 8.89 -3.94 3.00
CA GLY A 320 9.31 -5.15 2.30
C GLY A 320 8.73 -5.24 0.90
N TYR A 321 7.43 -4.92 0.75
CA TYR A 321 6.75 -4.85 -0.55
C TYR A 321 7.38 -3.79 -1.46
N ILE A 322 7.53 -2.56 -0.97
CA ILE A 322 8.18 -1.47 -1.71
C ILE A 322 9.55 -1.93 -2.17
N ARG A 323 10.38 -2.45 -1.27
CA ARG A 323 11.76 -2.84 -1.60
C ARG A 323 11.85 -4.04 -2.56
N ALA A 324 10.89 -4.95 -2.56
CA ALA A 324 10.90 -6.14 -3.42
C ALA A 324 10.87 -5.77 -4.91
N GLY A 325 10.36 -4.59 -5.28
CA GLY A 325 10.37 -4.07 -6.65
C GLY A 325 11.71 -3.46 -7.12
N PHE A 326 12.62 -3.10 -6.22
CA PHE A 326 13.75 -2.20 -6.53
C PHE A 326 15.08 -2.87 -6.92
N TYR A 327 15.25 -4.20 -6.77
CA TYR A 327 16.56 -4.83 -7.00
C TYR A 327 16.54 -5.99 -8.00
N SER A 328 17.15 -5.72 -9.16
CA SER A 328 17.91 -6.70 -9.94
C SER A 328 19.29 -6.11 -10.23
N ARG A 329 20.29 -6.44 -9.39
CA ARG A 329 21.70 -6.17 -9.71
C ARG A 329 22.47 -7.47 -9.74
N SER A 330 22.86 -7.87 -10.94
CA SER A 330 23.92 -8.84 -11.15
C SER A 330 25.27 -8.18 -10.99
N SER A 331 26.08 -8.62 -10.02
CA SER A 331 27.52 -8.42 -10.12
C SER A 331 28.04 -9.42 -11.15
N PRO A 332 28.71 -8.99 -12.24
CA PRO A 332 29.29 -9.92 -13.19
C PRO A 332 30.41 -10.70 -12.48
N VAL A 333 30.26 -12.02 -12.37
CA VAL A 333 31.33 -12.90 -11.94
C VAL A 333 32.10 -13.30 -13.19
N VAL A 334 33.26 -12.69 -13.37
CA VAL A 334 34.19 -13.05 -14.46
C VAL A 334 34.92 -14.33 -14.03
N SER A 335 34.91 -15.35 -14.89
CA SER A 335 35.69 -16.55 -14.67
C SER A 335 37.19 -16.21 -14.57
N ALA A 336 37.95 -17.00 -13.82
CA ALA A 336 39.37 -16.70 -13.55
C ALA A 336 40.26 -16.69 -14.81
N ASP A 337 39.79 -17.28 -15.91
CA ASP A 337 40.40 -17.26 -17.25
C ASP A 337 39.93 -16.10 -18.13
N GLY A 338 38.94 -15.31 -17.69
CA GLY A 338 38.36 -14.20 -18.44
C GLY A 338 37.52 -14.60 -19.65
N GLU A 339 37.24 -15.90 -19.83
CA GLU A 339 36.54 -16.43 -21.00
C GLU A 339 35.00 -16.33 -20.85
N TYR A 340 34.49 -16.29 -19.61
CA TYR A 340 33.06 -16.27 -19.31
C TYR A 340 32.70 -15.14 -18.33
N VAL A 341 31.61 -14.43 -18.62
CA VAL A 341 30.95 -13.52 -17.68
C VAL A 341 29.65 -14.17 -17.22
N ILE A 342 29.57 -14.53 -15.94
CA ILE A 342 28.37 -15.11 -15.33
C ILE A 342 27.60 -13.98 -14.64
N TYR A 343 26.36 -13.75 -15.06
CA TYR A 343 25.44 -12.84 -14.38
C TYR A 343 24.62 -13.63 -13.37
N SER A 344 24.72 -13.28 -12.08
CA SER A 344 23.86 -13.83 -11.02
C SER A 344 22.78 -12.82 -10.65
N PHE A 345 21.51 -13.18 -10.77
CA PHE A 345 20.39 -12.34 -10.33
C PHE A 345 19.98 -12.75 -8.91
N TYR A 346 19.68 -11.77 -8.07
CA TYR A 346 19.07 -11.99 -6.76
C TYR A 346 17.81 -11.14 -6.68
N GLU A 347 16.66 -11.80 -6.62
CA GLU A 347 15.37 -11.18 -6.31
C GLU A 347 15.16 -11.30 -4.80
N ILE A 348 14.86 -10.17 -4.14
CA ILE A 348 14.44 -10.19 -2.74
C ILE A 348 12.92 -10.32 -2.74
N SER A 349 12.42 -11.55 -2.71
CA SER A 349 10.99 -11.80 -2.49
C SER A 349 10.60 -11.32 -1.10
N GLY A 350 9.54 -10.50 -0.98
CA GLY A 350 9.10 -9.81 0.25
C GLY A 350 8.77 -10.69 1.47
N ASP A 351 8.81 -12.02 1.35
CA ASP A 351 8.40 -12.96 2.40
C ASP A 351 9.43 -13.17 3.52
N ASN A 352 10.68 -12.68 3.42
CA ASN A 352 11.64 -12.72 4.53
C ASN A 352 12.91 -11.91 4.22
N PRO A 353 13.27 -10.88 5.02
CA PRO A 353 14.56 -10.19 4.87
C PRO A 353 15.76 -11.03 5.37
N SER A 354 15.53 -12.25 5.89
CA SER A 354 16.63 -13.16 6.21
C SER A 354 17.09 -13.90 4.95
N LEU A 355 18.32 -13.60 4.52
CA LEU A 355 19.01 -14.23 3.39
C LEU A 355 18.97 -15.76 3.50
N ARG A 356 18.02 -16.39 2.80
CA ARG A 356 18.10 -17.80 2.44
C ARG A 356 18.25 -17.87 0.93
N ALA A 357 19.51 -17.96 0.48
CA ALA A 357 19.81 -18.26 -0.91
C ALA A 357 19.23 -19.63 -1.25
N THR A 358 18.05 -19.66 -1.86
CA THR A 358 17.43 -20.86 -2.41
C THR A 358 17.23 -20.66 -3.90
N SER A 359 18.24 -20.96 -4.70
CA SER A 359 18.12 -21.78 -5.91
C SER A 359 19.49 -21.95 -6.57
N ALA A 360 19.71 -23.16 -7.09
CA ALA A 360 20.95 -23.57 -7.72
C ALA A 360 21.20 -22.81 -9.03
N PRO A 361 22.47 -22.53 -9.40
CA PRO A 361 22.79 -21.97 -10.71
C PRO A 361 22.34 -22.94 -11.79
N THR A 362 21.34 -22.54 -12.58
CA THR A 362 20.98 -23.25 -13.81
C THR A 362 21.96 -22.79 -14.88
N VAL A 363 22.94 -23.65 -15.18
CA VAL A 363 23.89 -23.44 -16.27
C VAL A 363 23.16 -23.74 -17.58
N TRP A 364 22.93 -22.72 -18.39
CA TRP A 364 22.59 -22.89 -19.80
C TRP A 364 23.90 -22.98 -20.57
N VAL A 365 24.10 -24.09 -21.29
CA VAL A 365 25.24 -24.32 -22.18
C VAL A 365 24.90 -23.84 -23.59
#